data_AF-A0A5C8F7K5-F1
#
_entry.id   AF-A0A5C8F7K5-F1
#
_cell.length_a   1.000
_cell.length_b   1.000
_cell.length_c   1.000
_cell.angle_alpha   90.00
_cell.angle_beta   90.00
_cell.angle_gamma   90.00
#
_symmetry.space_group_name_H-M   'P 1'
#
loop_
_entity.id
_entity.type
_entity.pdbx_description
1 polymer ?
#
loop_
_entity_poly.entity_id
_entity_poly.type
_entity_poly.pdbx_seq_one_letter_code
_entity_poly.pdbx_strand_id
1 'polypeptide(L)'
;MPHGVLDRGESEGLIRQRIIENNLIDTIMGLPPNLFYGTSIPTCLIILKNNKKNKDIFFIDASEEYDKGKRQNKLREEDILKILTAYRKRKDILKYCRAVSFEEIKANNYNLNISRYLISAEEKSDINLNTLKREIDNLETEREKLRNSINNIFKEIKI
;
A
#
# COMPACT_ATOMS: atom_id res chain seq x y z
N MET A 1 -11.17 -3.64 3.36
CA MET A 1 -11.09 -2.18 3.10
C MET A 1 -10.26 -1.94 1.85
N PRO A 2 -10.51 -0.91 1.03
CA PRO A 2 -9.56 -0.49 0.00
C PRO A 2 -8.22 -0.07 0.63
N HIS A 3 -7.11 -0.18 -0.08
CA HIS A 3 -5.79 0.18 0.46
C HIS A 3 -5.66 1.63 0.92
N GLY A 4 -6.45 2.56 0.37
CA GLY A 4 -6.34 3.99 0.70
C GLY A 4 -6.54 4.32 2.19
N VAL A 5 -7.24 3.49 2.96
CA VAL A 5 -7.38 3.72 4.43
C VAL A 5 -6.02 3.67 5.15
N LEU A 6 -5.02 3.03 4.55
CA LEU A 6 -3.70 2.82 5.13
C LEU A 6 -2.80 4.06 5.05
N ASP A 7 -3.03 4.96 4.09
CA ASP A 7 -2.10 6.06 3.80
C ASP A 7 -2.74 7.41 3.50
N ARG A 8 -4.06 7.48 3.24
CA ARG A 8 -4.78 8.76 3.06
C ARG A 8 -4.54 9.68 4.25
N GLY A 9 -4.30 10.96 3.93
CA GLY A 9 -3.93 12.00 4.88
C GLY A 9 -5.13 12.63 5.59
N GLU A 10 -4.89 13.83 6.14
CA GLU A 10 -5.91 14.71 6.74
C GLU A 10 -6.75 14.01 7.83
N SER A 11 -8.08 14.07 7.71
CA SER A 11 -9.02 13.54 8.70
C SER A 11 -8.88 12.02 8.89
N GLU A 12 -8.69 11.25 7.81
CA GLU A 12 -8.45 9.80 7.89
C GLU A 12 -7.10 9.49 8.55
N GLY A 13 -6.08 10.32 8.29
CA GLY A 13 -4.78 10.21 8.93
C GLY A 13 -4.85 10.38 10.45
N LEU A 14 -5.63 11.36 10.94
CA LEU A 14 -5.84 11.58 12.37
C LEU A 14 -6.56 10.41 13.05
N ILE A 15 -7.58 9.84 12.38
CA ILE A 15 -8.29 8.66 12.87
C ILE A 15 -7.32 7.48 12.97
N ARG A 16 -6.56 7.22 11.90
CA ARG A 16 -5.57 6.14 11.84
C ARG A 16 -4.53 6.28 12.95
N GLN A 17 -3.98 7.48 13.13
CA GLN A 17 -3.04 7.78 14.21
C GLN A 17 -3.62 7.40 15.58
N ARG A 18 -4.85 7.85 15.90
CA ARG A 18 -5.50 7.52 17.18
C ARG A 18 -5.70 6.02 17.37
N ILE A 19 -6.08 5.29 16.32
CA ILE A 19 -6.27 3.83 16.39
C ILE A 19 -4.93 3.13 16.67
N ILE A 20 -3.84 3.57 16.03
CA ILE A 20 -2.50 3.02 16.25
C ILE A 20 -2.01 3.33 17.66
N GLU A 21 -2.16 4.57 18.12
CA GLU A 21 -1.72 5.01 19.46
C GLU A 21 -2.46 4.27 20.59
N ASN A 22 -3.73 3.93 20.38
CA ASN A 22 -4.52 3.09 21.28
C ASN A 22 -4.17 1.60 21.20
N ASN A 23 -3.15 1.22 20.43
CA ASN A 23 -2.68 -0.16 20.24
C ASN A 23 -3.78 -1.15 19.80
N LEU A 24 -4.68 -0.71 18.91
CA LEU A 24 -5.84 -1.50 18.50
C LEU A 24 -5.56 -2.38 17.28
N ILE A 25 -4.60 -2.02 16.43
CA ILE A 25 -4.29 -2.78 15.21
C ILE A 25 -3.28 -3.88 15.54
N ASP A 26 -3.64 -5.13 15.24
CA ASP A 26 -2.75 -6.28 15.39
C ASP A 26 -1.99 -6.60 14.12
N THR A 27 -2.71 -6.61 13.00
CA THR A 27 -2.18 -7.08 11.72
C THR A 27 -2.86 -6.38 10.56
N ILE A 28 -2.07 -6.10 9.52
CA ILE A 28 -2.52 -5.57 8.25
C ILE A 28 -2.10 -6.54 7.17
N MET A 29 -3.05 -6.94 6.34
CA MET A 29 -2.83 -7.92 5.29
C MET A 29 -3.32 -7.37 3.96
N GLY A 30 -2.44 -7.27 2.97
CA GLY A 30 -2.78 -6.95 1.59
C GLY A 30 -3.31 -8.20 0.91
N LEU A 31 -4.46 -8.10 0.25
CA LEU A 31 -5.05 -9.20 -0.51
C LEU A 31 -4.81 -8.99 -2.02
N PRO A 32 -4.95 -10.07 -2.82
CA PRO A 32 -4.88 -9.98 -4.27
C PRO A 32 -5.80 -8.92 -4.87
N PRO A 33 -5.40 -8.30 -5.99
CA PRO A 33 -6.30 -7.47 -6.79
C PRO A 33 -7.46 -8.31 -7.33
N ASN A 34 -8.54 -7.64 -7.76
CA ASN A 34 -9.64 -8.28 -8.49
C ASN A 34 -10.27 -9.50 -7.78
N LEU A 35 -10.24 -9.56 -6.45
CA LEU A 35 -10.82 -10.66 -5.67
C LEU A 35 -12.34 -10.55 -5.54
N PHE A 36 -12.86 -9.32 -5.57
CA PHE A 36 -14.29 -9.02 -5.37
C PHE A 36 -14.96 -8.64 -6.68
N TYR A 37 -16.22 -9.06 -6.84
CA TYR A 37 -17.02 -8.68 -7.99
C TYR A 37 -17.26 -7.15 -8.01
N GLY A 38 -17.16 -6.54 -9.19
CA GLY A 38 -17.48 -5.12 -9.40
C GLY A 38 -16.33 -4.14 -9.17
N THR A 39 -15.13 -4.59 -8.75
CA THR A 39 -13.94 -3.73 -8.69
C THR A 39 -12.64 -4.52 -8.77
N SER A 40 -11.67 -3.99 -9.53
CA SER A 40 -10.32 -4.53 -9.61
C SER A 40 -9.41 -4.01 -8.49
N ILE A 41 -9.90 -3.11 -7.63
CA ILE A 41 -9.10 -2.43 -6.62
C ILE A 41 -8.62 -3.46 -5.56
N PRO A 42 -7.31 -3.52 -5.28
CA PRO A 42 -6.78 -4.33 -4.18
C PRO A 42 -7.38 -3.91 -2.84
N THR A 43 -7.62 -4.89 -1.99
CA THR A 43 -8.18 -4.68 -0.66
C THR A 43 -7.23 -5.17 0.42
N CYS A 44 -7.31 -4.56 1.59
CA CYS A 44 -6.61 -5.03 2.77
C CYS A 44 -7.60 -5.51 3.85
N LEU A 45 -7.10 -6.40 4.70
CA LEU A 45 -7.69 -6.77 5.98
C LEU A 45 -6.94 -6.07 7.11
N ILE A 46 -7.69 -5.51 8.06
CA ILE A 46 -7.14 -4.91 9.28
C ILE A 46 -7.72 -5.72 10.43
N ILE A 47 -6.85 -6.41 11.17
CA ILE A 47 -7.22 -7.19 12.33
C ILE A 47 -7.08 -6.29 13.56
N LEU A 48 -8.19 -6.06 14.24
CA LEU A 48 -8.22 -5.30 15.49
C LEU A 48 -8.18 -6.26 16.68
N LYS A 49 -7.41 -5.90 17.71
CA LYS A 49 -7.29 -6.69 18.93
C LYS A 49 -7.11 -5.77 20.13
N ASN A 50 -8.00 -5.90 21.10
CA ASN A 50 -7.91 -5.17 22.36
C ASN A 50 -6.89 -5.82 23.31
N ASN A 51 -6.31 -5.03 24.21
CA ASN A 51 -5.41 -5.49 25.28
C ASN A 51 -4.20 -6.29 24.78
N LYS A 52 -3.65 -5.88 23.63
CA LYS A 52 -2.38 -6.44 23.14
C LYS A 52 -1.23 -6.11 24.10
N LYS A 53 -0.39 -7.12 24.40
CA LYS A 53 0.84 -6.96 25.18
C LYS A 53 1.95 -6.27 24.38
N ASN A 54 1.97 -6.53 23.08
CA ASN A 54 2.92 -6.01 22.12
C ASN A 54 2.34 -4.79 21.38
N LYS A 55 3.20 -3.84 20.98
CA LYS A 55 2.82 -2.61 20.26
C LYS A 55 3.18 -2.63 18.78
N ASP A 56 3.80 -3.71 18.31
CA ASP A 56 4.09 -3.91 16.89
C ASP A 56 2.81 -4.18 16.10
N ILE A 57 2.84 -3.82 14.82
CA ILE A 57 1.83 -4.22 13.84
C ILE A 57 2.49 -5.22 12.90
N PHE A 58 1.83 -6.36 12.69
CA PHE A 58 2.30 -7.36 11.73
C PHE A 58 1.78 -7.04 10.33
N PHE A 59 2.68 -6.97 9.36
CA PHE A 59 2.36 -6.75 7.97
C PHE A 59 2.48 -8.06 7.20
N ILE A 60 1.52 -8.32 6.33
CA ILE A 60 1.52 -9.45 5.39
C ILE A 60 1.13 -8.90 4.01
N ASP A 61 1.91 -9.21 2.98
CA ASP A 61 1.55 -8.94 1.60
C ASP A 61 1.22 -10.25 0.89
N ALA A 62 -0.08 -10.50 0.70
CA ALA A 62 -0.58 -11.65 -0.03
C ALA A 62 -1.10 -11.24 -1.42
N SER A 63 -0.68 -10.08 -1.95
CA SER A 63 -1.15 -9.58 -3.25
C SER A 63 -0.87 -10.52 -4.43
N GLU A 64 0.17 -11.35 -4.32
CA GLU A 64 0.57 -12.35 -5.31
C GLU A 64 0.02 -13.77 -5.03
N GLU A 65 -0.75 -13.95 -3.95
CA GLU A 65 -1.29 -15.26 -3.56
C GLU A 65 -2.69 -15.47 -4.18
N TYR A 66 -2.75 -15.82 -5.46
CA TYR A 66 -4.02 -16.11 -6.12
C TYR A 66 -3.87 -16.96 -7.37
N ASP A 67 -4.96 -17.61 -7.77
CA ASP A 67 -5.16 -18.11 -9.11
C ASP A 67 -5.87 -17.06 -9.98
N LYS A 68 -5.33 -16.81 -11.17
CA LYS A 68 -5.82 -15.78 -12.08
C LYS A 68 -7.06 -16.28 -12.81
N GLY A 69 -8.22 -15.80 -12.39
CA GLY A 69 -9.48 -16.09 -13.09
C GLY A 69 -9.78 -15.12 -14.23
N LYS A 70 -10.77 -15.45 -15.05
CA LYS A 70 -11.18 -14.63 -16.21
C LYS A 70 -11.86 -13.30 -15.83
N ARG A 71 -12.63 -13.29 -14.74
CA ARG A 71 -13.40 -12.11 -14.28
C ARG A 71 -12.97 -11.65 -12.89
N GLN A 72 -12.59 -12.58 -12.03
CA GLN A 72 -12.09 -12.32 -10.68
C GLN A 72 -10.96 -13.31 -10.39
N ASN A 73 -10.01 -12.87 -9.56
CA ASN A 73 -8.98 -13.73 -9.00
C ASN A 73 -9.59 -14.60 -7.91
N LYS A 74 -8.98 -15.76 -7.65
CA LYS A 74 -9.44 -16.70 -6.62
C LYS A 74 -8.30 -17.01 -5.66
N LEU A 75 -8.56 -16.85 -4.38
CA LEU A 75 -7.71 -17.41 -3.34
C LEU A 75 -7.90 -18.94 -3.31
N ARG A 76 -6.83 -19.69 -3.59
CA ARG A 76 -6.80 -21.15 -3.44
C ARG A 76 -6.66 -21.52 -1.97
N GLU A 77 -6.91 -22.78 -1.64
CA GLU A 77 -6.72 -23.27 -0.28
C GLU A 77 -5.24 -23.18 0.16
N GLU A 78 -4.29 -23.43 -0.75
CA GLU A 78 -2.86 -23.29 -0.51
C GLU A 78 -2.45 -21.83 -0.18
N ASP A 79 -3.02 -20.86 -0.88
CA ASP A 79 -2.81 -19.43 -0.64
C ASP A 79 -3.27 -19.06 0.79
N ILE A 80 -4.50 -19.48 1.14
CA ILE A 80 -5.09 -19.26 2.45
C ILE A 80 -4.25 -19.91 3.56
N LEU A 81 -3.79 -21.15 3.35
CA LEU A 81 -2.96 -21.87 4.31
C LEU A 81 -1.61 -21.18 4.52
N LYS A 82 -0.99 -20.66 3.46
CA LYS A 82 0.28 -19.91 3.55
C LYS A 82 0.09 -18.62 4.35
N ILE A 83 -0.94 -17.84 4.03
CA ILE A 83 -1.32 -16.63 4.75
C ILE A 83 -1.57 -16.91 6.23
N LEU A 84 -2.38 -17.94 6.52
CA LEU A 84 -2.71 -18.34 7.89
C LEU A 84 -1.48 -18.81 8.66
N THR A 85 -0.58 -19.54 8.00
CA THR A 85 0.67 -20.01 8.60
C THR A 85 1.58 -18.83 8.96
N ALA A 86 1.72 -17.85 8.06
CA ALA A 86 2.48 -16.64 8.33
C ALA A 86 1.87 -15.82 9.48
N TYR A 87 0.54 -15.64 9.47
CA TYR A 87 -0.18 -14.96 10.54
C TYR A 87 0.03 -15.63 11.91
N ARG A 88 -0.05 -16.96 11.99
CA ARG A 88 0.12 -17.70 13.25
C ARG A 88 1.57 -17.70 13.73
N LYS A 89 2.55 -17.83 12.83
CA LYS A 89 3.96 -17.90 13.19
C LYS A 89 4.55 -16.53 13.54
N ARG A 90 4.03 -15.44 12.95
CA ARG A 90 4.56 -14.07 13.07
C ARG A 90 6.09 -13.99 12.90
N LYS A 91 6.63 -14.80 11.99
CA LYS A 91 8.06 -14.80 11.66
C LYS A 91 8.27 -13.94 10.43
N ASP A 92 9.30 -13.13 10.45
CA ASP A 92 9.67 -12.31 9.30
C ASP A 92 10.06 -13.18 8.10
N ILE A 93 9.51 -12.84 6.95
CA ILE A 93 9.79 -13.45 5.65
C ILE A 93 10.00 -12.30 4.67
N LEU A 94 11.19 -12.26 4.06
CA LEU A 94 11.60 -11.21 3.14
C LEU A 94 10.52 -10.98 2.06
N LYS A 95 10.15 -9.70 1.84
CA LYS A 95 9.12 -9.25 0.88
C LYS A 95 7.71 -9.79 1.10
N TYR A 96 7.45 -10.53 2.19
CA TYR A 96 6.15 -11.17 2.42
C TYR A 96 5.51 -10.79 3.75
N CYS A 97 6.22 -10.90 4.86
CA CYS A 97 5.67 -10.50 6.15
C CYS A 97 6.73 -10.04 7.15
N ARG A 98 6.36 -9.08 8.00
CA ARG A 98 7.28 -8.50 9.01
C ARG A 98 6.52 -7.91 10.19
N ALA A 99 7.06 -8.07 11.40
CA ALA A 99 6.63 -7.31 12.56
C ALA A 99 7.31 -5.93 12.59
N VAL A 100 6.52 -4.86 12.60
CA VAL A 100 7.02 -3.48 12.56
C VAL A 100 6.71 -2.79 13.88
N SER A 101 7.72 -2.17 14.49
CA SER A 101 7.56 -1.50 15.78
C SER A 101 6.72 -0.22 15.68
N PHE A 102 6.12 0.16 16.80
CA PHE A 102 5.37 1.42 16.90
C PHE A 102 6.26 2.63 16.56
N GLU A 103 7.52 2.61 16.96
CA GLU A 103 8.49 3.67 16.70
C GLU A 103 8.78 3.82 15.20
N GLU A 104 8.93 2.70 14.48
CA GLU A 104 9.11 2.70 13.02
C GLU A 104 7.85 3.23 12.31
N ILE A 105 6.65 2.88 12.79
CA ILE A 105 5.38 3.39 12.25
C ILE A 105 5.24 4.90 12.51
N LYS A 106 5.58 5.35 13.71
CA LYS A 106 5.55 6.76 14.09
C LYS A 106 6.54 7.59 13.25
N ALA A 107 7.75 7.08 13.04
CA ALA A 107 8.75 7.70 12.17
C ALA A 107 8.28 7.80 10.70
N ASN A 108 7.39 6.91 10.27
CA ASN A 108 6.75 6.93 8.97
C ASN A 108 5.40 7.69 8.96
N ASN A 109 5.19 8.62 9.90
CA ASN A 109 3.97 9.45 10.00
C ASN A 109 2.68 8.63 10.05
N TYR A 110 2.69 7.49 10.75
CA TYR A 110 1.53 6.60 10.89
C TYR A 110 1.00 6.08 9.54
N ASN A 111 1.84 6.06 8.51
CA ASN A 111 1.52 5.48 7.20
C ASN A 111 1.60 3.95 7.29
N LEU A 112 0.51 3.25 6.99
CA LEU A 112 0.40 1.80 7.08
C LEU A 112 0.48 1.12 5.70
N ASN A 113 1.01 1.81 4.68
CA ASN A 113 1.19 1.22 3.36
C ASN A 113 2.17 0.03 3.47
N ILE A 114 1.72 -1.14 3.02
CA ILE A 114 2.39 -2.42 3.23
C ILE A 114 3.76 -2.47 2.54
N SER A 115 3.85 -1.94 1.31
CA SER A 115 5.09 -1.98 0.52
C SER A 115 6.24 -1.26 1.24
N ARG A 116 5.95 -0.16 1.93
CA ARG A 116 6.94 0.62 2.69
C ARG A 116 7.77 -0.22 3.67
N TYR A 117 7.15 -1.25 4.26
CA TYR A 117 7.74 -2.07 5.31
C TYR A 117 8.33 -3.40 4.81
N LEU A 118 7.97 -3.84 3.61
CA LEU A 118 8.41 -5.12 3.04
C LEU A 118 9.43 -4.98 1.90
N ILE A 119 9.68 -3.77 1.39
CA ILE A 119 10.80 -3.48 0.45
C ILE A 119 12.15 -3.79 1.12
N SER A 120 13.06 -4.43 0.40
CA SER A 120 14.41 -4.74 0.91
C SER A 120 15.27 -3.47 1.05
N ALA A 121 16.27 -3.51 1.94
CA ALA A 121 17.19 -2.38 2.09
C ALA A 121 18.01 -2.10 0.82
N GLU A 122 18.34 -3.15 0.06
CA GLU A 122 19.07 -3.09 -1.22
C GLU A 122 18.24 -2.36 -2.29
N GLU A 123 16.95 -2.64 -2.39
CA GLU A 123 16.04 -1.95 -3.32
C GLU A 123 15.86 -0.46 -2.99
N LYS A 124 15.97 -0.08 -1.71
CA LYS A 124 15.93 1.34 -1.31
C LYS A 124 17.18 2.11 -1.75
N SER A 125 18.35 1.46 -1.83
CA SER A 125 19.60 2.11 -2.24
C SER A 125 19.78 2.25 -3.76
N ASP A 126 19.13 1.39 -4.55
CA ASP A 126 19.27 1.39 -6.03
C ASP A 126 18.41 2.47 -6.73
N ILE A 127 17.60 3.22 -5.99
CA ILE A 127 16.79 4.32 -6.57
C ILE A 127 17.72 5.47 -6.99
N ASN A 128 18.01 5.55 -8.29
CA ASN A 128 18.83 6.61 -8.86
C ASN A 128 18.04 7.93 -8.96
N LEU A 129 18.24 8.81 -7.96
CA LEU A 129 17.60 10.13 -7.87
C LEU A 129 17.81 11.01 -9.11
N ASN A 130 18.94 10.86 -9.81
CA ASN A 130 19.23 11.65 -11.00
C ASN A 130 18.35 11.24 -12.19
N THR A 131 18.10 9.93 -12.33
CA THR A 131 17.17 9.42 -13.36
C THR A 131 15.76 9.91 -13.08
N LEU A 132 15.32 9.83 -11.82
CA LEU A 132 14.00 10.31 -11.39
C LEU A 132 13.82 11.80 -11.67
N LYS A 133 14.85 12.61 -11.39
CA LYS A 133 14.83 14.05 -11.64
C LYS A 133 14.70 14.37 -13.13
N ARG A 134 15.43 13.66 -13.99
CA ARG A 134 15.31 13.82 -15.45
C ARG A 134 13.91 13.46 -15.96
N GLU A 135 13.31 12.43 -15.38
CA GLU A 135 11.96 12.01 -15.73
C GLU A 135 10.92 13.08 -15.32
N ILE A 136 11.09 13.70 -14.15
CA ILE A 136 10.28 14.85 -13.72
C ILE A 136 10.42 16.01 -14.71
N ASP A 137 11.63 16.42 -15.05
CA ASP A 137 11.88 17.55 -15.96
C ASP A 137 11.25 17.31 -17.36
N ASN A 138 11.31 16.07 -17.85
CA ASN A 138 10.70 15.69 -19.11
C ASN A 138 9.16 15.78 -19.06
N LEU A 139 8.54 15.26 -18.00
CA LEU A 139 7.09 15.30 -17.81
C LEU A 139 6.58 16.73 -17.65
N GLU A 140 7.32 17.61 -16.98
CA GLU A 140 6.97 19.03 -16.89
C GLU A 140 6.98 19.72 -18.26
N THR A 141 8.00 19.42 -19.07
CA THR A 141 8.11 19.94 -20.43
C THR A 141 6.96 19.47 -21.31
N GLU A 142 6.58 18.20 -21.21
CA GLU A 142 5.44 17.63 -21.93
C GLU A 142 4.12 18.25 -21.49
N ARG A 143 3.92 18.43 -20.18
CA ARG A 143 2.74 19.11 -19.62
C ARG A 143 2.58 20.53 -20.18
N GLU A 144 3.67 21.29 -20.26
CA GLU A 144 3.65 22.65 -20.84
C GLU A 144 3.30 22.63 -22.33
N LYS A 145 3.82 21.68 -23.12
CA LYS A 145 3.45 21.51 -24.54
C LYS A 145 1.96 21.21 -24.71
N LEU A 146 1.40 20.30 -23.92
CA LEU A 146 -0.03 19.99 -23.93
C LEU A 146 -0.87 21.20 -23.55
N ARG A 147 -0.46 21.94 -22.52
CA ARG A 147 -1.15 23.16 -22.07
C ARG A 147 -1.17 24.24 -23.15
N ASN A 148 -0.05 24.44 -23.84
CA ASN A 148 0.01 25.36 -24.97
C ASN A 148 -0.86 24.92 -26.14
N SER A 149 -0.93 23.62 -26.41
CA SER A 149 -1.80 23.06 -27.45
C SER A 149 -3.28 23.31 -27.11
N ILE A 150 -3.68 23.09 -25.85
CA ILE A 150 -5.03 23.39 -25.36
C ILE A 150 -5.35 24.88 -25.50
N ASN A 151 -4.42 25.77 -25.12
CA ASN A 151 -4.62 27.22 -25.23
C ASN A 151 -4.76 27.69 -26.68
N ASN A 152 -4.06 27.05 -27.62
CA ASN A 152 -4.21 27.34 -29.05
C ASN A 152 -5.59 26.91 -29.56
N ILE A 153 -6.08 25.73 -29.16
CA ILE A 153 -7.44 25.27 -29.49
C ILE A 153 -8.49 26.24 -28.93
N PHE A 154 -8.34 26.71 -27.68
CA PHE A 154 -9.26 27.71 -27.11
C PHE A 154 -9.29 29.03 -27.91
N LYS A 155 -8.13 29.50 -28.40
CA LYS A 155 -8.05 30.69 -29.27
C LYS A 155 -8.75 30.48 -30.62
N GLU A 156 -8.66 29.28 -31.19
CA GLU A 156 -9.33 28.95 -32.46
C GLU A 156 -10.86 28.89 -32.31
N ILE A 157 -11.36 28.48 -31.14
CA ILE A 157 -12.80 28.35 -30.86
C ILE A 157 -13.46 29.71 -30.50
N LYS A 158 -12.69 30.81 -30.39
CA LYS A 158 -13.19 32.17 -30.05
C LYS A 158 -14.11 32.20 -28.81
N ILE A 159 -13.65 31.60 -27.71
CA ILE A 159 -14.13 31.93 -26.35
C ILE A 159 -12.99 32.67 -25.63
#